data_AF-A0A922MN47-F1
#
_entry.id   AF-A0A922MN47-F1
#
_cell.length_a   1.000
_cell.length_b   1.000
_cell.length_c   1.000
_cell.angle_alpha   90.00
_cell.angle_beta   90.00
_cell.angle_gamma   90.00
#
_symmetry.space_group_name_H-M   'P 1'
#
loop_
_entity.id
_entity.type
_entity.pdbx_description
1 polymer ?
#
loop_
_entity_poly.entity_id
_entity_poly.type
_entity_poly.pdbx_seq_one_letter_code
_entity_poly.pdbx_strand_id
1 'polypeptide(L)'
;MPKYVFTYFNGKGVGEPSRLLLAFGGEGFEDHRVAEIDWPNFKPRGAIAYYEEDEAVKKTRYAEYNKNDFPNLLKNLNDIIIKNNGHIALGKDLLVVPDLEKKYPAFQKVVDNVYSIPKVKAYADAVGPTEF
;
A
#
# COMPACT_ATOMS: atom_id res chain seq x y z
N MET A 1 -0.54 -0.61 22.57
CA MET A 1 -0.86 -0.27 21.17
C MET A 1 0.06 -1.07 20.26
N PRO A 2 -0.42 -1.60 19.13
CA PRO A 2 0.44 -2.27 18.17
C PRO A 2 1.51 -1.30 17.65
N LYS A 3 2.72 -1.81 17.42
CA LYS A 3 3.85 -1.00 16.92
C LYS A 3 3.59 -0.48 15.50
N TYR A 4 2.85 -1.26 14.71
CA TYR A 4 2.47 -0.95 13.33
C TYR A 4 1.00 -1.26 13.11
N VAL A 5 0.30 -0.36 12.41
CA VAL A 5 -1.05 -0.57 11.90
C VAL A 5 -0.97 -0.47 10.38
N PHE A 6 -1.42 -1.50 9.67
CA PHE A 6 -1.52 -1.52 8.22
C PHE A 6 -3.00 -1.47 7.83
N THR A 7 -3.39 -0.43 7.09
CA THR A 7 -4.78 -0.24 6.65
C THR A 7 -4.89 -0.44 5.14
N TYR A 8 -5.74 -1.38 4.71
CA TYR A 8 -5.99 -1.66 3.30
C TYR A 8 -7.34 -2.39 3.12
N PHE A 9 -7.77 -2.60 1.88
CA PHE A 9 -8.99 -3.36 1.58
C PHE A 9 -8.96 -4.77 2.18
N ASN A 10 -10.15 -5.35 2.34
CA ASN A 10 -10.33 -6.77 2.66
C ASN A 10 -10.00 -7.69 1.48
N GLY A 11 -8.76 -7.63 1.01
CA GLY A 11 -8.20 -8.41 -0.09
C GLY A 11 -6.67 -8.24 -0.14
N LYS A 12 -6.01 -9.01 -0.99
CA LYS A 12 -4.55 -8.94 -1.21
C LYS A 12 -4.20 -7.67 -1.94
N GLY A 13 -4.58 -7.58 -3.22
CA GLY A 13 -4.25 -6.46 -4.10
C GLY A 13 -2.78 -6.01 -4.00
N VAL A 14 -2.54 -4.70 -4.16
CA VAL A 14 -1.19 -4.13 -4.00
C VAL A 14 -0.74 -4.00 -2.55
N GLY A 15 -1.62 -4.25 -1.58
CA GLY A 15 -1.29 -4.19 -0.14
C GLY A 15 -0.60 -5.46 0.37
N GLU A 16 -0.78 -6.60 -0.30
CA GLU A 16 -0.26 -7.88 0.16
C GLU A 16 1.27 -7.92 0.30
N PRO A 17 2.08 -7.39 -0.64
CA PRO A 17 3.53 -7.35 -0.45
C PRO A 17 3.94 -6.68 0.87
N SER A 18 3.25 -5.62 1.30
CA SER A 18 3.51 -4.96 2.58
C SER A 18 3.16 -5.86 3.77
N ARG A 19 2.05 -6.60 3.72
CA ARG A 19 1.68 -7.55 4.78
C ARG A 19 2.69 -8.69 4.89
N LEU A 20 3.15 -9.24 3.77
CA LEU A 20 4.16 -10.31 3.75
C LEU A 20 5.50 -9.81 4.34
N LEU A 21 5.90 -8.57 4.06
CA LEU A 21 7.09 -7.95 4.65
C LEU A 21 6.96 -7.75 6.16
N LEU A 22 5.80 -7.29 6.64
CA LEU A 22 5.53 -7.13 8.08
C LEU A 22 5.53 -8.49 8.79
N ALA A 23 4.91 -9.51 8.19
CA ALA A 23 4.92 -10.88 8.69
C ALA A 23 6.34 -11.45 8.75
N PHE A 24 7.15 -11.23 7.71
CA PHE A 24 8.56 -11.64 7.67
C PHE A 24 9.38 -11.01 8.81
N GLY A 25 9.18 -9.71 9.07
CA GLY A 25 9.82 -9.00 10.18
C GLY A 25 9.51 -9.63 11.54
N GLY A 26 8.25 -10.07 11.73
CA GLY A 26 7.83 -10.82 12.91
C GLY A 26 7.72 -10.00 14.20
N GLU A 27 7.65 -8.67 14.08
CA GLU A 27 7.41 -7.78 15.23
C GLU A 27 5.92 -7.62 15.57
N GLY A 28 5.03 -8.23 14.79
CA GLY A 28 3.58 -8.10 14.90
C GLY A 28 3.06 -6.77 14.33
N PHE A 29 1.86 -6.80 13.75
CA PHE A 29 1.16 -5.62 13.26
C PHE A 29 -0.36 -5.84 13.34
N GLU A 30 -1.11 -4.74 13.41
CA GLU A 30 -2.56 -4.77 13.23
C GLU A 30 -2.89 -4.67 11.74
N ASP A 31 -3.57 -5.68 11.20
CA ASP A 31 -4.08 -5.70 9.82
C ASP A 31 -5.51 -5.15 9.81
N HIS A 32 -5.63 -3.82 9.71
CA HIS A 32 -6.90 -3.11 9.71
C HIS A 32 -7.52 -3.16 8.30
N ARG A 33 -8.41 -4.14 8.10
CA ARG A 33 -9.10 -4.38 6.82
C ARG A 33 -10.37 -3.56 6.73
N VAL A 34 -10.47 -2.72 5.70
CA VAL A 34 -11.59 -1.79 5.53
C VAL A 34 -12.47 -2.19 4.33
N ALA A 35 -13.77 -1.96 4.47
CA ALA A 35 -14.71 -2.13 3.37
C ALA A 35 -14.51 -1.05 2.31
N GLU A 36 -14.86 -1.34 1.07
CA GLU A 36 -14.71 -0.39 -0.04
C GLU A 36 -15.48 0.91 0.20
N ILE A 37 -16.66 0.81 0.80
CA ILE A 37 -17.50 1.97 1.15
C ILE A 37 -16.82 2.92 2.16
N ASP A 38 -15.94 2.40 3.01
CA ASP A 38 -15.24 3.17 4.03
C ASP A 38 -13.90 3.71 3.54
N TRP A 39 -13.36 3.16 2.44
CA TRP A 39 -12.06 3.53 1.88
C TRP A 39 -11.86 5.03 1.60
N PRO A 40 -12.88 5.79 1.14
CA PRO A 40 -12.74 7.24 0.95
C PRO A 40 -12.27 7.98 2.22
N ASN A 41 -12.58 7.48 3.42
CA ASN A 41 -12.17 8.09 4.68
C ASN A 41 -10.67 7.93 4.98
N PHE A 42 -9.99 7.01 4.30
CA PHE A 42 -8.57 6.71 4.50
C PHE A 42 -7.67 7.32 3.40
N LYS A 43 -8.26 7.90 2.34
CA LYS A 43 -7.50 8.50 1.24
C LYS A 43 -6.94 9.86 1.63
N PRO A 44 -5.67 10.17 1.26
CA PRO A 44 -5.19 11.54 1.26
C PRO A 44 -6.11 12.41 0.40
N ARG A 45 -6.40 13.64 0.84
CA ARG A 45 -7.28 14.59 0.13
C ARG A 45 -6.92 14.76 -1.35
N GLY A 46 -5.63 14.71 -1.68
CA GLY A 46 -5.14 14.71 -3.06
C GLY A 46 -5.71 13.62 -3.97
N ALA A 47 -5.86 12.41 -3.46
CA ALA A 47 -6.46 11.30 -4.21
C ALA A 47 -7.97 11.51 -4.38
N ILE A 48 -8.65 12.10 -3.39
CA ILE A 48 -10.08 12.44 -3.46
C ILE A 48 -10.34 13.45 -4.58
N ALA A 49 -9.47 14.44 -4.76
CA ALA A 49 -9.61 15.39 -5.89
C ALA A 49 -9.33 14.72 -7.24
N TYR A 50 -8.34 13.82 -7.34
CA TYR A 50 -7.99 13.18 -8.61
C TYR A 50 -9.13 12.33 -9.19
N TYR A 51 -9.82 11.57 -8.33
CA TYR A 51 -10.92 10.67 -8.71
C TYR A 51 -12.31 11.34 -8.70
N GLU A 52 -12.39 12.66 -8.56
CA GLU A 52 -13.67 13.36 -8.67
C GLU A 52 -14.14 13.35 -10.14
N GLU A 53 -15.41 13.02 -10.35
CA GLU A 53 -16.03 12.92 -11.67
C GLU A 53 -16.49 14.29 -12.20
N ASP A 54 -16.95 15.17 -11.30
CA ASP A 54 -17.33 16.53 -11.68
C ASP A 54 -16.09 17.43 -11.84
N GLU A 55 -15.85 17.86 -13.08
CA GLU A 55 -14.68 18.68 -13.44
C GLU A 55 -14.63 20.06 -12.73
N ALA A 56 -15.78 20.66 -12.40
CA ALA A 56 -15.83 21.94 -11.70
C ALA A 56 -15.50 21.77 -10.20
N VAL A 57 -16.01 20.70 -9.59
CA VAL A 57 -15.69 20.32 -8.20
C VAL A 57 -14.22 19.91 -8.09
N LYS A 58 -13.73 19.12 -9.05
CA LYS A 58 -12.33 18.70 -9.15
C LYS A 58 -11.38 19.88 -9.18
N LYS A 59 -11.62 20.87 -10.06
CA LYS A 59 -10.78 22.07 -10.16
C LYS A 59 -10.78 22.88 -8.86
N THR A 60 -11.94 23.03 -8.22
CA THR A 60 -12.06 23.73 -6.93
C THR A 60 -11.28 23.01 -5.83
N ARG A 61 -11.47 21.69 -5.69
CA ARG A 61 -10.75 20.87 -4.69
C ARG A 61 -9.24 20.88 -4.93
N TYR A 62 -8.80 20.79 -6.19
CA TYR A 62 -7.39 20.90 -6.53
C TYR A 62 -6.80 22.25 -6.12
N ALA A 63 -7.50 23.35 -6.37
CA ALA A 63 -7.02 24.68 -5.97
C ALA A 63 -6.89 24.79 -4.43
N GLU A 64 -7.85 24.24 -3.68
CA GLU A 64 -7.81 24.21 -2.22
C GLU A 64 -6.65 23.35 -1.69
N TYR A 65 -6.52 22.12 -2.17
CA TYR A 65 -5.51 21.17 -1.70
C TYR A 65 -4.10 21.57 -2.12
N ASN A 66 -3.92 22.25 -3.27
CA ASN A 66 -2.64 22.85 -3.66
C ASN A 66 -2.13 23.85 -2.61
N LYS A 67 -3.03 24.58 -1.96
CA LYS A 67 -2.66 25.58 -0.96
C LYS A 67 -2.41 24.94 0.41
N ASN A 68 -3.24 23.98 0.80
CA ASN A 68 -3.32 23.53 2.19
C ASN A 68 -2.65 22.18 2.45
N ASP A 69 -2.61 21.28 1.46
CA ASP A 69 -2.25 19.87 1.65
C ASP A 69 -0.99 19.45 0.90
N PHE A 70 -0.88 19.82 -0.38
CA PHE A 70 0.23 19.40 -1.23
C PHE A 70 1.60 19.86 -0.75
N PRO A 71 1.80 21.08 -0.23
CA PRO A 71 3.11 21.47 0.28
C PRO A 71 3.62 20.53 1.38
N ASN A 72 2.73 20.11 2.29
CA ASN A 72 3.08 19.18 3.36
C ASN A 72 3.34 17.77 2.84
N LEU A 73 2.49 17.28 1.92
CA LEU A 73 2.66 15.96 1.30
C LEU A 73 3.97 15.87 0.50
N LEU A 74 4.27 16.91 -0.29
CA LEU A 74 5.49 16.99 -1.10
C LEU A 74 6.73 17.13 -0.22
N LYS A 75 6.65 17.90 0.87
CA LYS A 75 7.74 17.97 1.86
C LYS A 75 8.00 16.59 2.48
N ASN A 76 6.96 15.89 2.92
CA ASN A 76 7.12 14.56 3.51
C ASN A 76 7.72 13.57 2.51
N LEU A 77 7.27 13.61 1.24
CA LEU A 77 7.84 12.78 0.18
C LEU A 77 9.33 13.11 -0.04
N ASN A 78 9.69 14.39 -0.11
CA ASN A 78 11.08 14.82 -0.22
C ASN A 78 11.93 14.31 0.96
N ASP A 79 11.44 14.42 2.19
CA ASP A 79 12.15 13.95 3.38
C ASP A 79 12.38 12.42 3.34
N ILE A 80 11.40 11.66 2.83
CA ILE A 80 11.53 10.21 2.59
C ILE A 80 12.61 9.93 1.55
N ILE A 81 12.58 10.62 0.41
CA ILE A 81 13.54 10.43 -0.68
C ILE A 81 14.96 10.74 -0.21
N ILE A 82 15.17 11.85 0.52
CA ILE A 82 16.47 12.20 1.10
C ILE A 82 16.94 11.11 2.07
N LYS A 83 16.07 10.70 2.99
CA LYS A 83 16.39 9.66 3.98
C LYS A 83 16.75 8.32 3.34
N ASN A 84 16.13 8.01 2.20
CA ASN A 84 16.34 6.76 1.46
C ASN A 84 17.36 6.91 0.32
N ASN A 85 18.24 7.92 0.38
CA ASN A 85 19.32 8.13 -0.58
C ASN A 85 18.84 8.23 -2.04
N GLY A 86 17.79 9.01 -2.28
CA GLY A 86 17.23 9.26 -3.61
C GLY A 86 16.13 8.29 -4.05
N HIS A 87 15.76 7.31 -3.21
CA HIS A 87 14.76 6.29 -3.56
C HIS A 87 13.49 6.37 -2.74
N ILE A 88 12.41 5.79 -3.24
CA ILE A 88 11.12 5.79 -2.53
C ILE A 88 11.17 4.88 -1.29
N ALA A 89 11.84 3.73 -1.33
CA ALA A 89 11.95 2.82 -0.20
C ALA A 89 13.23 1.97 -0.21
N LEU A 90 13.85 1.73 0.94
CA LEU A 90 14.96 0.76 1.09
C LEU A 90 16.14 0.96 0.11
N GLY A 91 16.36 2.18 -0.39
CA GLY A 91 17.39 2.47 -1.40
C GLY A 91 17.09 1.89 -2.78
N LYS A 92 15.84 1.56 -3.10
CA LYS A 92 15.36 1.09 -4.41
C LYS A 92 13.97 1.64 -4.73
N ASP A 93 13.61 1.71 -6.00
CA ASP A 93 12.24 2.01 -6.38
C ASP A 93 11.48 0.69 -6.57
N LEU A 94 10.56 0.39 -5.65
CA LEU A 94 9.82 -0.86 -5.65
C LEU A 94 8.59 -0.71 -6.56
N LEU A 95 8.67 -1.26 -7.77
CA LEU A 95 7.52 -1.41 -8.66
C LEU A 95 6.75 -2.69 -8.28
N VAL A 96 5.49 -2.54 -7.91
CA VAL A 96 4.57 -3.67 -7.72
C VAL A 96 3.77 -3.85 -9.01
N VAL A 97 3.98 -4.97 -9.70
CA VAL A 97 3.14 -5.38 -10.83
C VAL A 97 2.26 -6.53 -10.34
N PRO A 98 0.94 -6.29 -10.13
CA PRO A 98 0.01 -7.35 -9.74
C PRO A 98 0.00 -8.48 -10.77
N ASP A 99 -0.13 -9.71 -10.29
CA ASP A 99 -0.34 -10.90 -11.11
C ASP A 99 0.72 -11.17 -12.19
N LEU A 100 1.96 -10.73 -11.97
CA LEU A 100 3.05 -10.88 -12.95
C LEU A 100 3.31 -12.35 -13.30
N GLU A 101 3.08 -13.26 -12.36
CA GLU A 101 3.18 -14.71 -12.53
C GLU A 101 2.20 -15.29 -13.53
N LYS A 102 1.01 -14.67 -13.71
CA LYS A 102 0.05 -15.10 -14.74
C LYS A 102 0.60 -14.88 -16.14
N LYS A 103 1.37 -13.81 -16.34
CA LYS A 103 2.00 -13.47 -17.63
C LYS A 103 3.36 -14.17 -17.82
N TYR A 104 4.09 -14.36 -16.72
CA TYR A 104 5.43 -14.94 -16.73
C TYR A 104 5.53 -16.03 -15.65
N PRO A 105 5.30 -17.31 -16.00
CA PRO A 105 5.21 -18.40 -15.03
C PRO A 105 6.45 -18.60 -14.14
N ALA A 106 7.62 -18.14 -14.57
CA ALA A 106 8.84 -18.18 -13.76
C ALA A 106 8.71 -17.42 -12.42
N PHE A 107 7.84 -16.39 -12.37
CA PHE A 107 7.59 -15.65 -11.13
C PHE A 107 6.76 -16.43 -10.11
N GLN A 108 6.06 -17.50 -10.52
CA GLN A 108 5.36 -18.39 -9.58
C GLN A 108 6.33 -18.97 -8.55
N LYS A 109 7.53 -19.37 -8.99
CA LYS A 109 8.58 -19.87 -8.07
C LYS A 109 9.00 -18.82 -7.03
N VAL A 110 9.01 -17.54 -7.40
CA VAL A 110 9.31 -16.46 -6.45
C VAL A 110 8.20 -16.33 -5.41
N VAL A 111 6.95 -16.39 -5.85
CA VAL A 111 5.77 -16.40 -4.97
C VAL A 111 5.85 -17.58 -4.00
N ASP A 112 6.03 -18.80 -4.51
CA ASP A 112 6.10 -20.02 -3.70
C ASP A 112 7.22 -19.95 -2.64
N ASN A 113 8.39 -19.43 -3.04
CA ASN A 113 9.51 -19.24 -2.11
C ASN A 113 9.15 -18.28 -0.97
N VAL A 114 8.46 -17.15 -1.26
CA VAL A 114 8.06 -16.18 -0.23
C VAL A 114 7.03 -16.80 0.73
N TYR A 115 6.01 -17.48 0.19
CA TYR A 115 4.98 -18.14 1.00
C TYR A 115 5.48 -19.39 1.76
N SER A 116 6.64 -19.93 1.38
CA SER A 116 7.28 -21.03 2.12
C SER A 116 7.98 -20.58 3.41
N ILE A 117 8.23 -19.28 3.59
CA ILE A 117 8.91 -18.75 4.78
C ILE A 117 8.00 -18.93 6.00
N PRO A 118 8.44 -19.57 7.11
CA PRO A 118 7.54 -19.98 8.20
C PRO A 118 6.66 -18.86 8.78
N LYS A 119 7.23 -17.67 8.99
CA LYS A 119 6.47 -16.52 9.51
C LYS A 119 5.43 -16.00 8.51
N VAL A 120 5.79 -15.97 7.23
CA VAL A 120 4.90 -15.54 6.14
C VAL A 120 3.78 -16.55 5.96
N LYS A 121 4.13 -17.85 5.98
CA LYS A 121 3.17 -18.95 5.93
C LYS A 121 2.18 -18.88 7.09
N ALA A 122 2.66 -18.70 8.31
CA ALA A 122 1.81 -18.58 9.50
C ALA A 122 0.81 -17.42 9.38
N TYR A 123 1.24 -16.28 8.86
CA TYR A 123 0.35 -15.16 8.54
C TYR A 123 -0.69 -15.55 7.48
N ALA A 124 -0.25 -16.13 6.35
CA ALA A 124 -1.14 -16.50 5.25
C ALA A 124 -2.19 -17.54 5.66
N ASP A 125 -1.79 -18.54 6.45
CA ASP A 125 -2.68 -19.55 7.00
C ASP A 125 -3.72 -18.96 7.97
N ALA A 126 -3.33 -17.94 8.76
CA ALA A 126 -4.21 -17.27 9.72
C ALA A 126 -5.26 -16.38 9.06
N VAL A 127 -4.95 -15.75 7.92
CA VAL A 127 -5.87 -14.89 7.17
C VAL A 127 -6.87 -15.70 6.34
N GLY A 128 -6.43 -16.84 5.78
CA GLY A 128 -7.26 -17.64 4.87
C GLY A 128 -7.40 -17.02 3.47
N PRO A 129 -8.27 -17.59 2.61
CA PRO A 129 -8.47 -17.11 1.25
C PRO A 129 -9.21 -15.76 1.22
N THR A 130 -8.81 -14.89 0.29
CA THR A 130 -9.47 -13.60 0.02
C THR A 130 -9.95 -13.56 -1.43
N GLU A 131 -11.03 -12.82 -1.70
CA GLU A 131 -11.66 -12.77 -3.04
C GLU A 131 -10.84 -12.00 -4.09
N PHE A 132 -9.82 -11.26 -3.65
CA PHE A 132 -8.89 -10.48 -4.48
C PHE A 132 -7.49 -10.52 -3.88
#